data_AF-A0A2W0B5L0-F1
#
_entry.id   AF-A0A2W0B5L0-F1
#
_cell.length_a   1.000
_cell.length_b   1.000
_cell.length_c   1.000
_cell.angle_alpha   90.00
_cell.angle_beta   90.00
_cell.angle_gamma   90.00
#
_symmetry.space_group_name_H-M   'P 1'
#
loop_
_entity.id
_entity.type
_entity.pdbx_description
1 polymer ?
#
loop_
_entity_poly.entity_id
_entity_poly.type
_entity_poly.pdbx_seq_one_letter_code
_entity_poly.pdbx_strand_id
1 'polypeptide(L)' 'RTEDGLLDLNSATLLELKELDGIGDVLADRIIDNRPYVTKIDLVGRRVIPDAVYTQIKHSVTVRHAA' A
#
# COMPACT_ATOMS: atom_id res chain seq x y z
N ARG A 1 -2.99 -1.56 -11.11
CA ARG A 1 -2.46 -0.17 -11.21
C ARG A 1 -3.54 0.79 -11.75
N THR A 2 -3.51 2.08 -11.38
CA THR A 2 -4.41 3.13 -11.88
C THR A 2 -3.92 3.71 -13.21
N GLU A 3 -4.70 4.62 -13.81
CA GLU A 3 -4.34 5.31 -15.05
C GLU A 3 -3.01 6.10 -14.92
N ASP A 4 -2.71 6.61 -13.73
CA ASP A 4 -1.43 7.23 -13.38
C ASP A 4 -0.30 6.22 -13.09
N GLY A 5 -0.54 4.93 -13.26
CA GLY A 5 0.42 3.86 -12.97
C GLY A 5 0.58 3.53 -11.48
N LEU A 6 -0.17 4.18 -10.58
CA LEU A 6 -0.08 3.97 -9.14
C LEU A 6 -0.70 2.64 -8.72
N LEU A 7 -0.14 2.02 -7.69
CA LEU A 7 -0.66 0.78 -7.13
C LEU A 7 -1.78 1.08 -6.12
N ASP A 8 -2.94 0.48 -6.33
CA ASP A 8 -4.09 0.67 -5.45
C ASP A 8 -3.98 -0.24 -4.21
N LEU A 9 -3.90 0.35 -3.01
CA LEU A 9 -3.68 -0.41 -1.78
C LEU A 9 -4.83 -1.36 -1.40
N ASN A 10 -6.05 -1.09 -1.87
CA ASN A 10 -7.24 -1.87 -1.55
C ASN A 10 -7.42 -3.06 -2.50
N SER A 11 -6.95 -2.95 -3.74
CA SER A 11 -7.10 -4.00 -4.75
C SER A 11 -5.80 -4.69 -5.16
N ALA A 12 -4.63 -4.19 -4.74
CA ALA A 12 -3.34 -4.75 -5.13
C ALA A 12 -3.21 -6.23 -4.75
N THR A 13 -2.56 -7.00 -5.61
CA THR A 13 -2.17 -8.38 -5.29
C THR A 13 -0.93 -8.40 -4.39
N LEU A 14 -0.68 -9.55 -3.75
CA LEU A 14 0.55 -9.76 -2.96
C LEU A 14 1.81 -9.50 -3.81
N LEU A 15 1.82 -10.00 -5.04
CA LEU A 15 2.93 -9.81 -5.98
C LEU A 15 3.17 -8.34 -6.29
N GLU A 16 2.12 -7.58 -6.64
CA GLU A 16 2.25 -6.15 -6.92
C GLU A 16 2.74 -5.36 -5.69
N LEU A 17 2.31 -5.71 -4.47
CA LEU A 17 2.81 -5.07 -3.26
C LEU A 17 4.30 -5.33 -3.04
N LYS A 18 4.76 -6.55 -3.32
CA LYS A 18 6.16 -6.95 -3.19
C LYS A 18 7.09 -6.31 -4.23
N GLU A 19 6.54 -5.73 -5.30
CA GLU A 19 7.33 -4.93 -6.25
C GLU A 19 7.73 -3.56 -5.68
N LEU A 20 7.13 -3.13 -4.58
CA LEU A 20 7.45 -1.86 -3.93
C LEU A 20 8.76 -1.99 -3.13
N ASP A 21 9.64 -1.00 -3.25
CA ASP A 21 10.88 -0.93 -2.48
C ASP A 21 10.58 -0.95 -0.97
N GLY A 22 11.25 -1.84 -0.24
CA GLY A 22 11.06 -2.01 1.20
C GLY A 22 9.85 -2.86 1.60
N ILE A 23 9.05 -3.38 0.67
CA ILE A 23 7.91 -4.26 0.95
C ILE A 23 8.25 -5.72 0.60
N GLY A 24 8.55 -6.52 1.63
CA GLY A 24 8.64 -7.98 1.52
C GLY A 24 7.31 -8.69 1.85
N ASP A 25 7.30 -10.02 1.82
CA ASP A 25 6.12 -10.86 2.08
C ASP A 25 5.38 -10.45 3.36
N VAL A 26 6.10 -10.26 4.47
CA VAL A 26 5.52 -9.92 5.78
C VAL A 26 4.77 -8.58 5.76
N LEU A 27 5.30 -7.57 5.07
CA LEU A 27 4.64 -6.26 4.99
C LEU A 27 3.51 -6.28 3.97
N ALA A 28 3.68 -7.02 2.87
CA ALA A 28 2.64 -7.18 1.86
C ALA A 28 1.40 -7.90 2.44
N ASP A 29 1.59 -8.98 3.20
CA ASP A 29 0.51 -9.67 3.92
C ASP A 29 -0.19 -8.74 4.91
N ARG A 30 0.58 -7.99 5.72
CA ARG A 30 0.00 -7.00 6.64
C ARG A 30 -0.86 -5.95 5.94
N ILE A 31 -0.44 -5.51 4.74
CA ILE A 31 -1.21 -4.56 3.94
C ILE A 31 -2.52 -5.19 3.49
N ILE A 32 -2.51 -6.45 3.05
CA ILE A 32 -3.72 -7.18 2.64
C ILE A 32 -4.67 -7.36 3.83
N ASP A 33 -4.16 -7.83 4.97
CA ASP A 33 -4.95 -8.13 6.17
C ASP A 33 -5.63 -6.90 6.78
N ASN A 34 -5.08 -5.71 6.55
CA ASN A 34 -5.58 -4.46 7.14
C ASN A 34 -6.48 -3.65 6.20
N ARG A 35 -6.81 -4.17 5.01
CA ARG A 35 -7.81 -3.55 4.13
C ARG A 35 -9.20 -3.51 4.77
N PRO A 36 -10.06 -2.55 4.41
CA PRO A 36 -9.81 -1.45 3.48
C PRO A 36 -9.07 -0.28 4.13
N TYR A 37 -8.39 0.50 3.28
CA TYR A 37 -7.80 1.80 3.59
C TYR A 37 -8.68 2.90 3.04
N VAL A 38 -8.83 3.97 3.82
CA VAL A 38 -9.49 5.21 3.40
C VAL A 38 -8.46 6.12 2.75
N THR A 39 -7.26 6.22 3.31
CA THR A 39 -6.17 7.03 2.75
C THR A 39 -4.87 6.27 2.75
N LYS A 40 -3.91 6.65 1.89
CA LYS A 40 -2.57 6.04 1.92
C LYS A 40 -1.80 6.31 3.23
N ILE A 41 -2.19 7.35 3.99
CA ILE A 41 -1.60 7.67 5.30
C ILE A 41 -2.02 6.64 6.37
N ASP A 42 -3.11 5.90 6.14
CA ASP A 42 -3.58 4.86 7.05
C ASP A 42 -2.52 3.76 7.24
N LEU A 43 -1.63 3.55 6.27
CA LEU A 43 -0.52 2.60 6.37
C LEU A 43 0.39 2.90 7.57
N VAL A 44 0.66 4.18 7.84
CA VAL A 44 1.46 4.62 8.99
C VAL A 44 0.59 4.88 10.22
N GLY A 45 -0.58 5.49 10.04
CA GLY A 45 -1.50 5.82 11.13
C GLY A 45 -1.99 4.58 11.90
N ARG A 46 -2.19 3.46 11.18
CA ARG A 46 -2.56 2.16 11.75
C ARG A 46 -1.36 1.27 12.04
N ARG A 47 -0.13 1.77 11.86
CA ARG A 47 1.13 1.04 12.08
C ARG A 47 1.24 -0.26 11.27
N VAL A 48 0.70 -0.27 10.04
CA VAL A 48 0.79 -1.41 9.13
C VAL A 48 2.23 -1.59 8.66
N ILE A 49 2.87 -0.46 8.29
CA ILE A 49 4.26 -0.41 7.86
C ILE A 49 5.04 0.67 8.62
N PRO A 50 6.38 0.58 8.68
CA PRO A 50 7.22 1.63 9.22
C PRO A 50 7.17 2.92 8.39
N ASP A 51 7.38 4.07 9.04
CA ASP A 51 7.36 5.39 8.39
C ASP A 51 8.43 5.54 7.28
N ALA A 52 9.61 4.95 7.51
CA ALA A 52 10.69 4.93 6.52
C ALA A 52 10.28 4.23 5.22
N VAL A 53 9.60 3.09 5.33
CA VAL A 53 9.08 2.33 4.18
C VAL A 53 7.98 3.11 3.48
N TYR A 54 7.05 3.70 4.24
CA TYR A 54 6.01 4.55 3.67
C TYR A 54 6.60 5.71 2.85
N THR A 55 7.64 6.37 3.36
CA THR A 55 8.30 7.48 2.67
C THR A 55 8.86 7.07 1.31
N GLN A 56 9.35 5.84 1.17
CA GLN A 56 9.84 5.29 -0.11
C GLN A 56 8.70 5.02 -1.09
N ILE A 57 7.58 4.47 -0.63
CA ILE A 57 6.50 3.97 -1.50
C ILE A 57 5.35 4.96 -1.72
N LYS A 58 5.24 6.04 -0.94
CA LYS A 58 4.07 6.96 -0.93
C LYS A 58 3.74 7.61 -2.28
N HIS A 59 4.69 7.63 -3.21
CA HIS A 59 4.55 8.15 -4.57
C HIS A 59 4.21 7.07 -5.60
N SER A 60 4.30 5.80 -5.23
CA SER A 60 3.97 4.64 -6.08
C SER A 60 2.62 4.03 -5.73
N VAL A 61 1.97 4.48 -4.66
CA VAL A 61 0.70 3.94 -4.15
C VAL A 61 -0.41 4.98 -4.11
N THR A 62 -1.64 4.50 -4.24
CA THR A 62 -2.86 5.28 -4.13
C THR A 62 -3.96 4.48 -3.42
N VAL A 63 -5.01 5.17 -3.03
CA VAL A 63 -6.25 4.56 -2.53
C VAL A 63 -7.37 5.12 -3.38
N ARG A 64 -8.03 4.28 -4.17
CA ARG A 64 -9.28 4.66 -4.82
C ARG A 64 -10.43 4.38 -3.87
N HIS A 65 -11.27 5.38 -3.70
CA HIS A 65 -12.60 5.16 -3.19
C HIS A 65 -13.42 4.57 -4.34
N ALA A 66 -14.00 3.39 -4.12
CA ALA A 66 -15.14 2.99 -4.94
C ALA A 66 -16.22 4.05 -4.71
N ALA A 67 -16.61 4.73 -5.79
CA ALA A 67 -17.77 5.62 -5.79
C ALA A 67 -19.06 4.84 -5.51
#